data_AF-A0A925RPW6-F1
#
_entry.id   AF-A0A925RPW6-F1
#
_cell.length_a   1.000
_cell.length_b   1.000
_cell.length_c   1.000
_cell.angle_alpha   90.00
_cell.angle_beta   90.00
_cell.angle_gamma   90.00
#
_symmetry.space_group_name_H-M   'P 1'
#
loop_
_entity.id
_entity.type
_entity.pdbx_description
1 polymer ?
#
loop_
_entity_poly.entity_id
_entity_poly.type
_entity_poly.pdbx_seq_one_letter_code
_entity_poly.pdbx_strand_id
1 'polypeptide(L)'
;MLLDERIKPDGSHVRTWATFEADRVRITDEDGATGALSVLAVDRVMCRYGRALAHGVALEGDVLMCAGYRLRRLRYHAIVDAESRDYLVWERPDGEPLACVATMVTAALRFLMMRLAGERPQETEA
;
A
#
# COMPACT_ATOMS: atom_id res chain seq x y z
N MET A 1 -9.51 0.92 -3.02
CA MET A 1 -8.98 1.98 -2.13
C MET A 1 -7.77 2.63 -2.80
N LEU A 2 -7.67 3.96 -2.79
CA LEU A 2 -6.50 4.68 -3.30
C LEU A 2 -5.32 4.48 -2.33
N LEU A 3 -4.16 4.09 -2.85
CA LEU A 3 -2.93 3.95 -2.07
C LEU A 3 -2.07 5.21 -2.14
N ASP A 4 -1.87 5.75 -3.34
CA ASP A 4 -0.98 6.88 -3.59
C ASP A 4 -1.40 7.65 -4.85
N GLU A 5 -1.07 8.93 -4.88
CA GLU A 5 -1.18 9.80 -6.07
C GLU A 5 0.13 10.55 -6.25
N ARG A 6 0.71 10.48 -7.45
CA ARG A 6 1.99 11.12 -7.80
C ARG A 6 1.86 11.98 -9.06
N ILE A 7 2.71 12.99 -9.16
CA ILE A 7 2.86 13.81 -10.37
C ILE A 7 4.09 13.31 -11.14
N LYS A 8 3.92 13.05 -12.44
CA LYS A 8 4.98 12.66 -13.37
C LYS A 8 5.80 13.86 -13.84
N PRO A 9 6.98 13.66 -14.45
CA PRO A 9 7.78 14.74 -15.03
C PRO A 9 7.04 15.57 -16.10
N ASP A 10 6.05 14.99 -16.77
CA ASP A 10 5.19 15.67 -17.75
C ASP A 10 4.03 16.45 -17.11
N GLY A 11 3.95 16.50 -15.78
CA GLY A 11 2.88 17.16 -15.02
C GLY A 11 1.60 16.35 -14.89
N SER A 12 1.51 15.17 -15.49
CA SER A 12 0.32 14.31 -15.36
C SER A 12 0.25 13.66 -13.98
N HIS A 13 -0.97 13.51 -13.46
CA HIS A 13 -1.23 12.81 -12.21
C HIS A 13 -1.43 11.32 -12.48
N VAL A 14 -0.90 10.48 -11.60
CA VAL A 14 -1.05 9.02 -11.67
C VAL A 14 -1.41 8.48 -10.31
N ARG A 15 -2.46 7.67 -10.26
CA ARG A 15 -2.92 7.02 -9.04
C ARG A 15 -2.55 5.56 -9.02
N THR A 16 -2.30 5.05 -7.82
CA THR A 16 -2.16 3.62 -7.58
C THR A 16 -3.27 3.19 -6.64
N TRP A 17 -4.06 2.23 -7.07
CA TRP A 17 -5.19 1.68 -6.34
C TRP A 17 -4.86 0.28 -5.83
N ALA A 18 -5.55 -0.13 -4.77
CA ALA A 18 -5.60 -1.50 -4.31
C ALA A 18 -7.02 -2.01 -4.11
N THR A 19 -7.18 -3.31 -4.37
CA THR A 19 -8.32 -4.13 -3.99
C THR A 19 -7.81 -5.41 -3.31
N PHE A 20 -8.67 -6.06 -2.53
CA PHE A 20 -8.39 -7.39 -2.01
C PHE A 20 -9.19 -8.43 -2.76
N GLU A 21 -8.53 -9.55 -3.06
CA GLU A 21 -9.09 -10.71 -3.72
C GLU A 21 -8.55 -11.97 -3.06
N ALA A 22 -9.44 -12.74 -2.43
CA ALA A 22 -9.08 -13.89 -1.60
C ALA A 22 -8.01 -13.52 -0.55
N ASP A 23 -6.78 -14.03 -0.69
CA ASP A 23 -5.61 -13.84 0.19
C ASP A 23 -4.55 -12.90 -0.42
N ARG A 24 -4.93 -12.15 -1.46
CA ARG A 24 -4.04 -11.28 -2.23
C ARG A 24 -4.52 -9.85 -2.31
N VAL A 25 -3.53 -8.98 -2.48
CA VAL A 25 -3.67 -7.54 -2.67
C VAL A 25 -3.40 -7.26 -4.13
N ARG A 26 -4.46 -6.99 -4.90
CA ARG A 26 -4.32 -6.52 -6.27
C ARG A 26 -3.99 -5.04 -6.25
N ILE A 27 -2.92 -4.69 -6.94
CA ILE A 27 -2.43 -3.32 -7.10
C ILE A 27 -2.56 -2.95 -8.58
N THR A 28 -3.18 -1.81 -8.83
CA THR A 28 -3.37 -1.25 -10.17
C THR A 28 -2.76 0.14 -10.19
N ASP A 29 -1.66 0.31 -10.91
CA ASP A 29 -1.09 1.62 -11.23
C ASP A 29 -1.73 2.12 -12.53
N GLU A 30 -2.24 3.36 -12.55
CA GLU A 30 -2.80 3.99 -13.76
C GLU A 30 -1.74 4.13 -14.87
N ASP A 31 -0.46 4.00 -14.54
CA ASP A 31 0.66 3.89 -15.49
C ASP A 31 0.74 2.53 -16.21
N GLY A 32 -0.23 1.64 -16.01
CA GLY A 32 -0.35 0.35 -16.70
C GLY A 32 0.22 -0.85 -15.95
N ALA A 33 0.96 -0.66 -14.86
CA ALA A 33 1.46 -1.76 -14.06
C ALA A 33 0.36 -2.33 -13.15
N THR A 34 -0.04 -3.59 -13.37
CA THR A 34 -1.03 -4.28 -12.53
C THR A 34 -0.51 -5.64 -12.09
N GLY A 35 -0.79 -6.02 -10.85
CA GLY A 35 -0.35 -7.29 -10.30
C GLY A 35 -0.95 -7.58 -8.93
N ALA A 36 -0.67 -8.76 -8.39
CA ALA A 36 -1.18 -9.19 -7.10
C ALA A 36 -0.05 -9.65 -6.18
N LEU A 37 0.00 -9.11 -4.97
CA LEU A 37 0.93 -9.54 -3.91
C LEU A 37 0.16 -10.39 -2.90
N SER A 38 0.83 -11.37 -2.26
CA SER A 38 0.22 -12.04 -1.11
C SER A 38 0.09 -11.06 0.06
N VAL A 39 -0.89 -11.27 0.94
CA VAL A 39 -1.00 -10.49 2.18
C VAL A 39 0.28 -10.50 3.00
N LEU A 40 1.00 -11.63 3.04
CA LEU A 40 2.28 -11.75 3.74
C LEU A 40 3.40 -10.90 3.11
N ALA A 41 3.39 -10.73 1.79
CA ALA A 41 4.33 -9.84 1.12
C ALA A 41 4.06 -8.37 1.49
N VAL A 42 2.78 -7.98 1.55
CA VAL A 42 2.38 -6.64 2.03
C VAL A 42 2.77 -6.46 3.49
N ASP A 43 2.47 -7.43 4.35
CA ASP A 43 2.84 -7.41 5.77
C ASP A 43 4.34 -7.19 5.99
N ARG A 44 5.19 -7.86 5.22
CA ARG A 44 6.66 -7.67 5.27
C ARG A 44 7.08 -6.25 4.88
N VAL A 45 6.46 -5.67 3.85
CA VAL A 45 6.73 -4.29 3.45
C VAL A 45 6.28 -3.32 4.55
N MET A 46 5.09 -3.51 5.10
CA MET A 46 4.57 -2.69 6.19
C MET A 46 5.44 -2.80 7.45
N CYS A 47 5.89 -4.00 7.84
CA CYS A 47 6.80 -4.18 8.96
C CYS A 47 8.17 -3.55 8.74
N ARG A 48 8.67 -3.53 7.50
CA ARG A 48 9.97 -2.93 7.16
C ARG A 48 9.96 -1.41 7.28
N TYR A 49 8.91 -0.77 6.78
CA TYR A 49 8.84 0.70 6.67
C TYR A 49 8.00 1.35 7.77
N GLY A 50 7.18 0.57 8.45
CA GLY A 50 6.23 1.07 9.42
C GLY A 50 6.84 1.46 10.75
N ARG A 51 6.05 2.26 11.46
CA ARG A 51 6.20 2.56 12.87
C ARG A 51 4.87 2.29 13.56
N ALA A 52 4.93 1.96 14.85
CA ALA A 52 3.71 1.84 15.65
C ALA A 52 2.87 3.12 15.52
N LEU A 53 1.57 2.95 15.29
CA LEU A 53 0.63 4.06 15.23
C LEU A 53 0.60 4.76 16.60
N ALA A 54 0.68 6.09 16.61
CA ALA A 54 0.58 6.84 17.85
C ALA A 54 -0.78 6.63 18.53
N HIS A 55 -0.77 6.59 19.86
CA HIS A 55 -1.98 6.46 20.65
C HIS A 55 -2.92 7.65 20.42
N GLY A 56 -4.22 7.38 20.32
CA GLY A 56 -5.24 8.42 20.15
C GLY A 56 -5.42 8.93 18.71
N VAL A 57 -4.68 8.40 17.73
CA VAL A 57 -4.95 8.67 16.31
C VAL A 57 -6.24 7.97 15.90
N ALA A 58 -7.26 8.74 15.52
CA ALA A 58 -8.50 8.21 14.98
C ALA A 58 -8.26 7.59 13.59
N LEU A 59 -8.74 6.37 13.39
CA LEU A 59 -8.69 5.67 12.11
C LEU A 59 -10.04 5.77 11.43
N GLU A 60 -10.15 6.71 10.49
CA GLU A 60 -11.35 6.96 9.70
C GLU A 60 -11.07 6.76 8.20
N GLY A 61 -12.12 6.55 7.41
CA GLY A 61 -12.04 6.42 5.96
C GLY A 61 -11.99 4.98 5.44
N ASP A 62 -11.55 4.86 4.18
CA ASP A 62 -11.55 3.60 3.43
C ASP A 62 -10.70 2.53 4.12
N VAL A 63 -11.25 1.30 4.15
CA VAL A 63 -10.56 0.12 4.65
C VAL A 63 -10.68 -1.01 3.65
N LEU A 64 -9.56 -1.67 3.39
CA LEU A 64 -9.52 -2.98 2.77
C LEU A 64 -9.33 -4.02 3.87
N MET A 65 -10.05 -5.14 3.83
CA MET A 65 -9.93 -6.26 4.79
C MET A 65 -9.67 -7.61 4.11
N CYS A 66 -8.67 -8.36 4.58
CA CYS A 66 -8.32 -9.67 4.02
C CYS A 66 -7.62 -10.54 5.07
N ALA A 67 -8.08 -11.79 5.25
CA ALA A 67 -7.46 -12.79 6.14
C ALA A 67 -7.18 -12.26 7.58
N GLY A 68 -8.07 -11.43 8.13
CA GLY A 68 -7.92 -10.81 9.45
C GLY A 68 -7.03 -9.55 9.48
N TYR A 69 -6.34 -9.24 8.38
CA TYR A 69 -5.59 -8.00 8.22
C TYR A 69 -6.47 -6.87 7.69
N ARG A 70 -6.09 -5.64 8.01
CA ARG A 70 -6.74 -4.44 7.47
C ARG A 70 -5.71 -3.44 6.97
N LEU A 71 -5.97 -2.88 5.80
CA LEU A 71 -5.21 -1.76 5.24
C LEU A 71 -6.14 -0.55 5.16
N ARG A 72 -5.73 0.56 5.77
CA ARG A 72 -6.45 1.84 5.72
C ARG A 72 -5.58 2.91 5.12
N ARG A 73 -6.22 3.90 4.50
CA ARG A 73 -5.57 5.18 4.20
C ARG A 73 -5.96 6.19 5.25
N LEU A 74 -4.96 6.89 5.78
CA LEU A 74 -5.11 7.94 6.78
C LEU A 74 -4.45 9.22 6.24
N ARG A 75 -5.21 10.29 6.09
CA ARG A 75 -4.66 11.62 5.86
C ARG A 75 -4.46 12.29 7.20
N TYR A 76 -3.21 12.48 7.61
CA TYR A 76 -2.89 13.05 8.93
C TYR A 76 -2.20 14.41 8.77
N HIS A 77 -2.73 15.40 9.49
CA HIS A 77 -2.17 16.74 9.59
C HIS A 77 -1.51 16.87 10.96
N ALA A 78 -0.18 16.80 11.03
CA ALA A 78 0.50 17.11 12.28
C ALA A 78 0.37 18.61 12.55
N ILE A 79 0.27 18.99 13.83
CA ILE A 79 0.03 20.38 14.25
C ILE A 79 1.11 21.35 13.73
N VAL A 80 2.32 20.84 13.48
CA VAL A 80 3.49 21.61 13.06
C VAL A 80 3.86 21.44 11.58
N ASP A 81 3.23 20.52 10.85
CA ASP A 81 3.46 20.36 9.41
C ASP A 81 2.42 21.21 8.66
N ALA A 82 2.88 22.09 7.78
CA ALA A 82 1.99 22.89 6.93
C ALA A 82 1.29 22.05 5.86
N GLU A 83 1.79 20.84 5.58
CA GLU A 83 1.26 19.92 4.58
C GLU A 83 0.75 18.63 5.25
N SER A 84 -0.48 18.24 4.93
CA SER A 84 -1.00 16.93 5.32
C SER A 84 -0.21 15.83 4.61
N ARG A 85 0.14 14.77 5.35
CA ARG A 85 0.74 13.58 4.76
C ARG A 85 -0.29 12.46 4.68
N ASP A 86 -0.23 11.72 3.59
CA ASP A 86 -0.99 10.47 3.46
C ASP A 86 -0.17 9.31 4.05
N TYR A 87 -0.84 8.52 4.87
CA TYR A 87 -0.32 7.33 5.50
C TYR A 87 -1.15 6.12 5.10
N LEU A 88 -0.49 4.97 5.05
CA LEU A 88 -1.14 3.66 5.05
C LEU A 88 -0.99 3.06 6.44
N VAL A 89 -2.11 2.64 7.01
CA VAL A 89 -2.16 1.97 8.32
C VAL A 89 -2.47 0.50 8.11
N TRP A 90 -1.60 -0.36 8.64
CA TRP A 90 -1.70 -1.81 8.57
C TRP A 90 -2.05 -2.38 9.95
N GLU A 91 -3.25 -2.92 10.08
CA GLU A 91 -3.70 -3.64 11.27
C GLU A 91 -3.49 -5.13 11.05
N ARG A 92 -2.75 -5.76 11.97
CA ARG A 92 -2.52 -7.22 11.99
C ARG A 92 -3.45 -7.85 13.01
N PRO A 93 -3.84 -9.14 12.86
CA PRO A 93 -4.68 -9.84 13.83
C PRO A 93 -4.12 -9.76 15.26
N ASP A 94 -2.80 -9.91 15.42
CA ASP A 94 -2.13 -10.08 16.72
C ASP A 94 -1.01 -9.06 16.95
N GLY A 95 -1.15 -7.81 16.52
CA GLY A 95 -0.11 -6.82 16.75
C GLY A 95 -0.56 -5.37 16.64
N GLU A 96 0.30 -4.47 17.13
CA GLU A 96 0.06 -3.02 17.03
C GLU A 96 -0.09 -2.59 15.57
N PRO A 97 -1.04 -1.69 15.26
CA PRO A 97 -1.16 -1.10 13.95
C PRO A 97 0.12 -0.38 13.55
N LEU A 98 0.54 -0.57 12.30
CA LEU A 98 1.71 0.08 11.74
C LEU A 98 1.29 1.19 10.78
N ALA A 99 1.78 2.40 11.00
CA ALA A 99 1.63 3.52 10.08
C ALA A 99 2.89 3.66 9.21
N CYS A 100 2.69 3.82 7.92
CA CYS A 100 3.75 4.09 6.95
C CYS A 100 3.37 5.26 6.06
N VAL A 101 4.34 6.05 5.60
CA VAL A 101 4.06 7.08 4.58
C VAL A 101 3.61 6.39 3.29
N ALA A 102 2.46 6.82 2.76
CA ALA A 102 1.76 6.13 1.68
C ALA A 102 2.60 6.05 0.39
N THR A 103 3.26 7.15 0.00
CA THR A 103 4.14 7.23 -1.17
C THR A 103 5.27 6.19 -1.11
N MET A 104 5.94 6.09 0.05
CA MET A 104 7.07 5.19 0.27
C MET A 104 6.66 3.72 0.15
N VAL A 105 5.60 3.32 0.85
CA VAL A 105 5.12 1.93 0.83
C VAL A 105 4.58 1.59 -0.55
N THR A 106 3.83 2.48 -1.18
CA THR A 106 3.26 2.22 -2.50
C THR A 106 4.36 2.06 -3.55
N ALA A 107 5.44 2.84 -3.49
CA ALA A 107 6.62 2.61 -4.33
C ALA A 107 7.26 1.24 -4.07
N ALA A 108 7.43 0.83 -2.81
CA ALA A 108 8.00 -0.47 -2.46
C ALA A 108 7.13 -1.66 -2.93
N LEU A 109 5.81 -1.56 -2.79
CA LEU A 109 4.87 -2.57 -3.26
C LEU A 109 4.88 -2.69 -4.79
N ARG A 110 4.89 -1.56 -5.50
CA ARG A 110 5.02 -1.55 -6.97
C ARG A 110 6.33 -2.17 -7.43
N PHE A 111 7.44 -1.82 -6.78
CA PHE A 111 8.74 -2.44 -7.07
C PHE A 111 8.70 -3.96 -6.89
N LEU A 112 8.16 -4.43 -5.75
CA LEU A 112 8.04 -5.87 -5.49
C LEU A 112 7.17 -6.57 -6.54
N MET A 113 6.05 -5.96 -6.90
CA MET A 113 5.15 -6.46 -7.94
C MET A 113 5.85 -6.59 -9.30
N MET A 114 6.57 -5.55 -9.75
CA MET A 114 7.31 -5.56 -11.02
C MET A 114 8.42 -6.62 -11.00
N ARG A 115 9.14 -6.74 -9.87
CA ARG A 115 10.20 -7.73 -9.70
C ARG A 115 9.66 -9.15 -9.82
N LEU A 116 8.57 -9.47 -9.11
CA LEU A 116 7.95 -10.80 -9.16
C LEU A 116 7.31 -11.11 -10.52
N ALA A 117 6.89 -10.09 -11.28
CA ALA A 117 6.42 -10.27 -12.65
C ALA A 117 7.56 -10.62 -13.61
N GLY A 118 8.72 -9.98 -13.47
CA GLY A 118 9.92 -10.28 -14.26
C GLY A 118 10.62 -11.61 -13.89
N GLU A 119 10.38 -12.12 -12.68
CA GLU A 119 10.90 -13.41 -12.20
C GLU A 119 10.00 -14.62 -12.55
N ARG A 120 8.82 -14.42 -13.15
CA ARG A 120 8.00 -15.55 -13.65
C ARG A 120 8.70 -16.18 -14.86
N PRO A 121 9.02 -17.50 -14.84
CA PRO A 121 9.41 -18.19 -16.06
C PRO A 121 8.33 -17.98 -17.10
N GLN A 122 8.69 -17.68 -18.35
CA GLN A 122 7.76 -17.82 -19.46
C GLN A 122 7.25 -19.26 -19.43
N GLU A 123 6.00 -19.47 -19.02
CA GLU A 123 5.32 -20.73 -19.27
C GLU A 123 5.42 -20.96 -20.76
N THR A 124 6.25 -21.93 -21.13
CA THR A 124 6.45 -22.33 -22.52
C THR A 124 5.13 -22.98 -22.91
N GLU A 125 4.31 -22.27 -23.68
CA GLU A 125 3.19 -22.89 -24.39
C GLU A 125 3.75 -24.07 -25.19
N ALA A 126 3.25 -25.27 -24.87
CA ALA A 126 3.52 -26.52 -25.56
C ALA A 126 2.27 -26.92 -26.35
#